data_AF-A0A024GTU7-F1
#
_entry.id   AF-A0A024GTU7-F1
#
_cell.length_a   1.000
_cell.length_b   1.000
_cell.length_c   1.000
_cell.angle_alpha   90.00
_cell.angle_beta   90.00
_cell.angle_gamma   90.00
#
_symmetry.space_group_name_H-M   'P 1'
#
loop_
_entity.id
_entity.type
_entity.pdbx_description
1 polymer ?
#
loop_
_entity_poly.entity_id
_entity_poly.type
_entity_poly.pdbx_seq_one_letter_code
_entity_poly.pdbx_strand_id
1 'polypeptide(L)'
;MAGSKSMQPMDAIKHLERVLQTLAPVRRPQILPRGCTYGVDMLHKVCITEKQRNALEKYIQQLGESTLQVIGTFDADSMCYRIERLERMDENDRELHQLHYVMEIACSDPQRSSEILQHFLKRNGYKSTDRVIAQQCWSAAFALQVAVRALPCPQITFGKSSQVLQAEDDLIEILSPLVVSCNRKKSKKN
;
A
#
# COMPACT_ATOMS: atom_id res chain seq x y z
N MET A 1 17.65 34.75 -18.94
CA MET A 1 16.64 34.14 -18.06
C MET A 1 16.66 32.64 -18.28
N ALA A 2 17.19 31.87 -17.33
CA ALA A 2 17.20 30.42 -17.43
C ALA A 2 15.76 29.92 -17.30
N GLY A 3 15.20 29.38 -18.40
CA GLY A 3 13.88 28.78 -18.37
C GLY A 3 13.90 27.63 -17.37
N SER A 4 13.13 27.75 -16.29
CA SER A 4 12.91 26.62 -15.39
C SER A 4 12.32 25.50 -16.23
N LYS A 5 13.05 24.41 -16.44
CA LYS A 5 12.49 23.20 -17.04
C LYS A 5 11.25 22.84 -16.22
N SER A 6 10.07 22.99 -16.81
CA SER A 6 8.83 22.58 -16.15
C SER A 6 8.96 21.08 -15.85
N MET A 7 8.96 20.75 -14.57
CA MET A 7 8.98 19.35 -14.12
C MET A 7 7.79 18.64 -14.77
N GLN A 8 8.07 17.54 -15.48
CA GLN A 8 6.98 16.77 -16.07
C GLN A 8 6.16 16.12 -14.94
N PRO A 9 4.84 15.92 -15.08
CA PRO A 9 4.01 15.32 -14.04
C PRO A 9 4.55 13.99 -13.50
N MET A 10 5.11 13.16 -14.39
CA MET A 10 5.72 11.88 -14.01
C MET A 10 7.02 12.05 -13.20
N ASP A 11 7.80 13.10 -13.46
CA ASP A 11 8.98 13.41 -12.65
C ASP A 11 8.57 13.77 -11.23
N ALA A 12 7.46 14.50 -11.07
CA ALA A 12 6.91 14.88 -9.76
C ALA A 12 6.42 13.66 -8.97
N ILE A 13 5.74 12.72 -9.64
CA ILE A 13 5.34 11.44 -9.04
C ILE A 13 6.56 10.66 -8.57
N LYS A 14 7.56 10.46 -9.44
CA LYS A 14 8.81 9.78 -9.09
C LYS A 14 9.56 10.47 -7.95
N HIS A 15 9.47 11.79 -7.84
CA HIS A 15 10.07 12.53 -6.74
C HIS A 15 9.34 12.25 -5.42
N LEU A 16 8.02 12.31 -5.41
CA LEU A 16 7.21 12.00 -4.23
C LEU A 16 7.38 10.55 -3.76
N GLU A 17 7.47 9.59 -4.69
CA GLU A 17 7.79 8.19 -4.37
C GLU A 17 9.15 8.06 -3.65
N ARG A 18 10.18 8.76 -4.14
CA ARG A 18 11.51 8.81 -3.50
C ARG A 18 11.46 9.46 -2.12
N VAL A 19 10.70 10.54 -1.95
CA VAL A 19 10.49 11.18 -0.65
C VAL A 19 9.85 10.20 0.33
N LEU A 20 8.78 9.51 -0.07
CA LEU A 20 8.13 8.52 0.79
C LEU A 20 9.04 7.34 1.12
N GLN A 21 9.80 6.84 0.15
CA GLN A 21 10.76 5.76 0.41
C GLN A 21 11.85 6.18 1.40
N THR A 22 12.23 7.46 1.40
CA THR A 22 13.24 8.01 2.31
C THR A 22 12.68 8.24 3.70
N LEU A 23 11.47 8.81 3.82
CA LEU A 23 10.83 9.14 5.10
C LEU A 23 10.12 7.95 5.75
N ALA A 24 9.81 6.91 4.98
CA ALA A 24 9.10 5.73 5.41
C ALA A 24 9.74 4.47 4.78
N PRO A 25 10.99 4.12 5.11
CA PRO A 25 11.65 2.99 4.49
C PRO A 25 11.01 1.64 4.84
N VAL A 26 10.36 1.53 6.01
CA VAL A 26 9.81 0.27 6.55
C VAL A 26 8.30 0.18 6.37
N ARG A 27 7.54 1.17 6.88
CA ARG A 27 6.07 1.19 6.86
C ARG A 27 5.58 2.50 6.27
N ARG A 28 4.86 2.43 5.15
CA ARG A 28 4.43 3.59 4.35
C ARG A 28 2.92 3.68 4.30
N PRO A 29 2.34 4.89 4.30
CA PRO A 29 0.97 5.07 3.85
C PRO A 29 0.81 4.47 2.45
N GLN A 30 -0.22 3.66 2.26
CA GLN A 30 -0.48 3.03 0.97
C GLN A 30 -1.17 4.03 0.04
N ILE A 31 -0.61 4.12 -1.17
CA ILE A 31 -1.15 4.95 -2.24
C ILE A 31 -1.93 4.07 -3.19
N LEU A 32 -3.18 4.40 -3.47
CA LEU A 32 -4.05 3.59 -4.31
C LEU A 32 -4.46 4.30 -5.60
N PRO A 33 -4.52 3.62 -6.75
CA PRO A 33 -5.06 4.23 -7.95
C PRO A 33 -6.56 4.55 -7.80
N ARG A 34 -7.06 5.37 -8.73
CA ARG A 34 -8.48 5.73 -8.73
C ARG A 34 -9.34 4.48 -8.83
N GLY A 35 -10.39 4.40 -8.03
CA GLY A 35 -11.30 3.26 -8.03
C GLY A 35 -10.78 2.06 -7.24
N CYS A 36 -9.60 2.08 -6.62
CA CYS A 36 -9.16 1.05 -5.66
C CYS A 36 -9.49 1.44 -4.22
N THR A 37 -9.70 0.42 -3.38
CA THR A 37 -9.95 0.52 -1.93
C THR A 37 -8.83 -0.18 -1.16
N TYR A 38 -8.71 0.12 0.13
CA TYR A 38 -7.70 -0.50 1.00
C TYR A 38 -8.10 -1.93 1.38
N GLY A 39 -7.13 -2.78 1.70
CA GLY A 39 -7.38 -4.14 2.18
C GLY A 39 -7.86 -5.11 1.09
N VAL A 40 -8.60 -6.14 1.50
CA VAL A 40 -9.01 -7.26 0.64
C VAL A 40 -10.03 -6.87 -0.44
N ASP A 41 -10.77 -5.79 -0.25
CA ASP A 41 -11.69 -5.25 -1.27
C ASP A 41 -10.97 -4.92 -2.59
N MET A 42 -9.67 -4.60 -2.52
CA MET A 42 -8.85 -4.43 -3.71
C MET A 42 -8.78 -5.71 -4.55
N LEU A 43 -8.69 -6.87 -3.90
CA LEU A 43 -8.62 -8.17 -4.57
C LEU A 43 -9.96 -8.51 -5.25
N HIS A 44 -11.08 -8.15 -4.63
CA HIS A 44 -12.39 -8.32 -5.27
C HIS A 44 -12.54 -7.50 -6.56
N LYS A 45 -11.90 -6.33 -6.64
CA LYS A 45 -11.94 -5.48 -7.83
C LYS A 45 -11.13 -6.01 -9.01
N VAL A 46 -10.07 -6.78 -8.76
CA VAL A 46 -9.27 -7.38 -9.84
C VAL A 46 -9.88 -8.66 -10.37
N CYS A 47 -10.76 -9.33 -9.62
CA CYS A 47 -11.47 -10.52 -10.08
C CYS A 47 -12.35 -10.23 -11.30
N ILE A 48 -12.15 -10.97 -12.38
CA ILE A 48 -12.89 -10.85 -13.64
C ILE A 48 -14.15 -11.73 -13.61
N THR A 49 -14.03 -12.95 -13.09
CA THR A 49 -15.10 -13.95 -13.11
C THR A 49 -15.64 -14.24 -11.71
N GLU A 50 -16.90 -14.70 -11.64
CA GLU A 50 -17.49 -15.21 -10.40
C GLU A 50 -16.70 -16.39 -9.83
N LYS A 51 -16.10 -17.24 -10.68
CA LYS A 51 -15.25 -18.35 -10.24
C LYS A 51 -14.03 -17.82 -9.45
N GLN A 52 -13.39 -16.76 -9.95
CA GLN A 52 -12.26 -16.11 -9.26
C GLN A 52 -12.70 -15.47 -7.94
N ARG A 53 -13.85 -14.79 -7.90
CA ARG A 53 -14.41 -14.20 -6.67
C ARG A 53 -14.67 -15.26 -5.61
N ASN A 54 -15.33 -16.35 -5.97
CA ASN A 54 -15.60 -17.47 -5.06
C ASN A 54 -14.32 -18.16 -4.56
N ALA A 55 -13.31 -18.29 -5.41
CA ALA A 55 -12.01 -18.83 -5.01
C ALA A 55 -11.29 -17.89 -4.02
N LEU A 56 -11.31 -16.59 -4.29
CA LEU A 56 -10.75 -15.56 -3.43
C LEU A 56 -11.39 -15.56 -2.04
N GLU A 57 -12.71 -15.61 -1.95
CA GLU A 57 -13.43 -15.62 -0.66
C GLU A 57 -13.01 -16.82 0.21
N LYS A 58 -12.98 -18.02 -0.38
CA LYS A 58 -12.52 -19.22 0.32
C LYS A 58 -11.08 -19.09 0.80
N TYR A 59 -10.23 -18.51 -0.03
CA TYR A 59 -8.82 -18.31 0.29
C TYR A 59 -8.63 -17.29 1.42
N ILE A 60 -9.36 -16.18 1.38
CA ILE A 60 -9.34 -15.15 2.43
C ILE A 60 -9.85 -15.72 3.76
N GLN A 61 -10.92 -16.52 3.75
CA GLN A 61 -11.44 -17.20 4.94
C GLN A 61 -10.39 -18.13 5.57
N GLN A 62 -9.67 -18.91 4.75
CA GLN A 62 -8.56 -19.76 5.22
C GLN A 62 -7.42 -18.94 5.82
N LEU A 63 -7.20 -17.72 5.31
CA LEU A 63 -6.14 -16.83 5.77
C LEU A 63 -6.52 -15.94 6.96
N GLY A 64 -7.77 -15.94 7.43
CA GLY A 64 -8.19 -15.07 8.54
C GLY A 64 -8.39 -13.60 8.10
N GLU A 65 -9.47 -13.39 7.35
CA GLU A 65 -9.89 -12.17 6.65
C GLU A 65 -9.55 -10.84 7.33
N SER A 66 -9.88 -10.67 8.61
CA SER A 66 -9.86 -9.36 9.29
C SER A 66 -8.47 -8.73 9.42
N THR A 67 -7.40 -9.51 9.23
CA THR A 67 -6.01 -9.04 9.40
C THR A 67 -5.24 -8.96 8.09
N LEU A 68 -5.79 -9.47 6.98
CA LEU A 68 -5.08 -9.54 5.70
C LEU A 68 -5.09 -8.17 5.02
N GLN A 69 -3.90 -7.66 4.71
CA GLN A 69 -3.72 -6.40 4.00
C GLN A 69 -3.03 -6.64 2.65
N VAL A 70 -3.52 -5.96 1.63
CA VAL A 70 -2.92 -5.96 0.28
C VAL A 70 -1.95 -4.81 0.20
N ILE A 71 -0.66 -5.09 0.01
CA ILE A 71 0.37 -4.07 -0.13
C ILE A 71 0.81 -4.01 -1.59
N GLY A 72 0.80 -2.79 -2.14
CA GLY A 72 1.22 -2.54 -3.50
C GLY A 72 1.79 -1.14 -3.67
N THR A 73 2.42 -0.95 -4.82
CA THR A 73 3.12 0.28 -5.19
C THR A 73 2.77 0.64 -6.62
N PHE A 74 2.59 1.93 -6.88
CA PHE A 74 2.48 2.44 -8.24
C PHE A 74 3.88 2.53 -8.86
N ASP A 75 4.03 2.07 -10.10
CA ASP A 75 5.26 2.15 -10.86
C ASP A 75 5.08 3.21 -11.95
N ALA A 76 5.71 4.37 -11.73
CA ALA A 76 5.63 5.51 -12.62
C ALA A 76 6.24 5.26 -14.01
N ASP A 77 7.18 4.31 -14.15
CA ASP A 77 7.80 4.01 -15.44
C ASP A 77 6.89 3.12 -16.30
N SER A 78 6.27 2.11 -15.69
CA SER A 78 5.40 1.17 -16.40
C SER A 78 3.92 1.57 -16.39
N MET A 79 3.53 2.61 -15.64
CA MET A 79 2.13 3.04 -15.46
C MET A 79 1.23 1.90 -14.94
N CYS A 80 1.80 1.03 -14.11
CA CYS A 80 1.11 -0.11 -13.50
C CYS A 80 1.06 0.04 -11.99
N TYR A 81 -0.03 -0.43 -11.38
CA TYR A 81 -0.08 -0.63 -9.94
C TYR A 81 0.22 -2.09 -9.62
N ARG A 82 1.32 -2.32 -8.91
CA ARG A 82 1.82 -3.66 -8.62
C ARG A 82 1.42 -4.08 -7.22
N ILE A 83 0.65 -5.16 -7.10
CA ILE A 83 0.43 -5.83 -5.81
C ILE A 83 1.70 -6.61 -5.47
N GLU A 84 2.41 -6.21 -4.42
CA GLU A 84 3.71 -6.77 -4.05
C GLU A 84 3.58 -7.94 -3.09
N ARG A 85 2.66 -7.84 -2.13
CA ARG A 85 2.48 -8.83 -1.07
C ARG A 85 1.12 -8.75 -0.42
N LEU A 86 0.71 -9.89 0.16
CA LEU A 86 -0.39 -10.01 1.09
C LEU A 86 0.20 -10.26 2.47
N GLU A 87 -0.08 -9.38 3.42
CA GLU A 87 0.57 -9.42 4.74
C GLU A 87 -0.51 -9.34 5.83
N ARG A 88 -0.38 -10.18 6.86
CA ARG A 88 -1.21 -10.04 8.06
C ARG A 88 -0.62 -8.95 8.94
N MET A 89 -1.43 -7.96 9.30
CA MET A 89 -0.98 -6.82 10.07
C MET A 89 -1.74 -6.71 11.39
N ASP A 90 -1.02 -6.25 12.41
CA ASP A 90 -1.67 -5.74 13.63
C ASP A 90 -2.44 -4.45 13.32
N GLU A 91 -3.33 -4.06 14.24
CA GLU A 91 -4.23 -2.94 14.06
C GLU A 91 -3.48 -1.62 13.75
N ASN A 92 -2.42 -1.32 14.50
CA ASN A 92 -1.67 -0.08 14.30
C ASN A 92 -0.92 -0.10 12.95
N ASP A 93 -0.27 -1.21 12.60
CA ASP A 93 0.40 -1.36 11.28
C ASP A 93 -0.62 -1.24 10.14
N ARG A 94 -1.84 -1.79 10.29
CA ARG A 94 -2.92 -1.67 9.31
C ARG A 94 -3.37 -0.21 9.13
N GLU A 95 -3.59 0.50 10.23
CA GLU A 95 -4.02 1.91 10.19
C GLU A 95 -2.99 2.80 9.50
N LEU A 96 -1.68 2.52 9.67
CA LEU A 96 -0.61 3.25 8.98
C LEU A 96 -0.72 3.19 7.46
N HIS A 97 -1.22 2.09 6.92
CA HIS A 97 -1.41 1.96 5.48
C HIS A 97 -2.63 2.74 4.98
N GLN A 98 -3.62 2.97 5.84
CA GLN A 98 -4.86 3.65 5.47
C GLN A 98 -4.70 5.16 5.60
N LEU A 99 -4.15 5.79 4.55
CA LEU A 99 -3.89 7.23 4.53
C LEU A 99 -5.11 8.08 4.93
N HIS A 100 -6.27 7.77 4.35
CA HIS A 100 -7.53 8.49 4.63
C HIS A 100 -7.92 8.39 6.11
N TYR A 101 -7.81 7.19 6.70
CA TYR A 101 -8.16 6.94 8.10
C TYR A 101 -7.34 7.83 9.04
N VAL A 102 -6.02 7.93 8.83
CA VAL A 102 -5.16 8.77 9.69
C VAL A 102 -5.51 10.26 9.57
N MET A 103 -5.93 10.71 8.39
CA MET A 103 -6.37 12.10 8.18
C MET A 103 -7.72 12.38 8.85
N GLU A 104 -8.66 11.44 8.76
CA GLU A 104 -9.99 11.56 9.36
C GLU A 104 -9.93 11.48 10.89
N ILE A 105 -9.19 10.50 11.43
CA ILE A 105 -9.04 10.32 12.89
C ILE A 105 -8.32 11.51 13.52
N ALA A 106 -7.45 12.21 12.80
CA ALA A 106 -6.84 13.45 13.29
C ALA A 106 -7.87 14.52 13.66
N CYS A 107 -9.04 14.52 13.01
CA CYS A 107 -10.12 15.47 13.28
C CYS A 107 -11.05 14.98 14.39
N SER A 108 -11.34 13.67 14.46
CA SER A 108 -12.31 13.10 15.41
C SER A 108 -11.69 12.62 16.73
N ASP A 109 -10.48 12.08 16.70
CA ASP A 109 -9.71 11.62 17.85
C ASP A 109 -8.21 11.95 17.68
N PRO A 110 -7.81 13.19 18.04
CA PRO A 110 -6.42 13.63 17.93
C PRO A 110 -5.44 12.80 18.76
N GLN A 111 -5.91 12.16 19.84
CA GLN A 111 -5.06 11.33 20.69
C GLN A 111 -4.71 10.04 19.97
N ARG A 112 -5.70 9.33 19.42
CA ARG A 112 -5.47 8.13 18.61
C ARG A 112 -4.62 8.44 17.38
N SER A 113 -4.88 9.55 16.69
CA SER A 113 -4.03 10.01 15.58
C SER A 113 -2.57 10.18 16.00
N SER A 114 -2.32 10.82 17.15
CA SER A 114 -0.96 10.97 17.69
C SER A 114 -0.31 9.61 18.01
N GLU A 115 -1.04 8.65 18.56
CA GLU A 115 -0.52 7.31 18.84
C GLU A 115 -0.08 6.59 17.56
N ILE A 116 -0.91 6.67 16.51
CA ILE A 116 -0.62 6.11 15.18
C ILE A 116 0.65 6.75 14.61
N LEU A 117 0.77 8.08 14.65
CA LEU A 117 1.97 8.77 14.13
C LEU A 117 3.23 8.46 14.97
N GLN A 118 3.09 8.27 16.28
CA GLN A 118 4.22 7.82 17.11
C GLN A 118 4.64 6.39 16.75
N HIS A 119 3.68 5.50 16.50
CA HIS A 119 3.95 4.14 16.03
C HIS A 119 4.63 4.14 14.67
N PHE A 120 4.17 4.96 13.72
CA PHE A 120 4.84 5.20 12.44
C PHE A 120 6.31 5.59 12.61
N LEU A 121 6.57 6.60 13.43
CA LEU A 121 7.92 7.14 13.63
C LEU A 121 8.83 6.04 14.18
N LYS A 122 8.38 5.32 15.22
CA LYS A 122 9.12 4.20 15.82
C LYS A 122 9.39 3.09 14.81
N ARG A 123 8.39 2.69 14.02
CA ARG A 123 8.53 1.63 12.99
C ARG A 123 9.55 1.98 11.91
N ASN A 124 9.69 3.27 11.60
CA ASN A 124 10.63 3.76 10.60
C ASN A 124 11.96 4.26 11.19
N GLY A 125 12.21 4.04 12.49
CA GLY A 125 13.49 4.34 13.14
C GLY A 125 13.68 5.78 13.61
N TYR A 126 12.63 6.58 13.65
CA TYR A 126 12.64 7.97 14.15
C TYR A 126 12.25 8.05 15.62
N LYS A 127 12.50 9.21 16.26
CA LYS A 127 11.97 9.47 17.60
C LYS A 127 10.48 9.73 17.50
N SER A 128 9.71 9.28 18.48
CA SER A 128 8.25 9.50 18.52
C SER A 128 7.84 10.98 18.60
N THR A 129 8.78 11.87 18.92
CA THR A 129 8.59 13.32 18.97
C THR A 129 8.84 14.02 17.64
N ASP A 130 9.35 13.32 16.62
CA ASP A 130 9.75 13.90 15.33
C ASP A 130 8.54 14.17 14.43
N ARG A 131 7.57 14.96 14.92
CA ARG A 131 6.29 15.25 14.25
C ARG A 131 6.45 15.86 12.87
N VAL A 132 7.53 16.60 12.63
CA VAL A 132 7.83 17.18 11.31
C VAL A 132 8.07 16.09 10.26
N ILE A 133 8.77 15.01 10.60
CA ILE A 133 9.00 13.87 9.69
C ILE A 133 7.67 13.20 9.32
N ALA A 134 6.83 12.96 10.33
CA ALA A 134 5.50 12.39 10.11
C ALA A 134 4.66 13.31 9.21
N GLN A 135 4.61 14.61 9.49
CA GLN A 135 3.87 15.58 8.66
C GLN A 135 4.38 15.61 7.22
N GLN A 136 5.70 15.63 6.99
CA GLN A 136 6.30 15.60 5.67
C GLN A 136 5.93 14.31 4.91
N CYS A 137 6.00 13.17 5.58
CA CYS A 137 5.63 11.88 5.00
C CYS A 137 4.15 11.84 4.61
N TRP A 138 3.24 12.26 5.49
CA TRP A 138 1.80 12.24 5.19
C TRP A 138 1.43 13.24 4.11
N SER A 139 2.06 14.41 4.10
CA SER A 139 1.86 15.41 3.05
C SER A 139 2.32 14.90 1.68
N ALA A 140 3.49 14.25 1.63
CA ALA A 140 3.99 13.62 0.41
C ALA A 140 3.09 12.46 -0.04
N ALA A 141 2.59 11.64 0.89
CA ALA A 141 1.66 10.54 0.61
C ALA A 141 0.36 11.07 0.03
N PHE A 142 -0.21 12.11 0.64
CA PHE A 142 -1.42 12.75 0.15
C PHE A 142 -1.23 13.35 -1.24
N ALA A 143 -0.14 14.10 -1.46
CA ALA A 143 0.16 14.66 -2.78
C ALA A 143 0.32 13.57 -3.85
N LEU A 144 1.01 12.47 -3.52
CA LEU A 144 1.18 11.33 -4.42
C LEU A 144 -0.15 10.64 -4.69
N GLN A 145 -0.98 10.47 -3.66
CA GLN A 145 -2.32 9.91 -3.77
C GLN A 145 -3.22 10.71 -4.72
N VAL A 146 -3.16 12.04 -4.65
CA VAL A 146 -3.89 12.93 -5.55
C VAL A 146 -3.33 12.82 -6.97
N ALA A 147 -2.01 12.88 -7.14
CA ALA A 147 -1.38 12.79 -8.45
C ALA A 147 -1.67 11.47 -9.17
N VAL A 148 -1.50 10.33 -8.49
CA VAL A 148 -1.77 8.99 -9.05
C VAL A 148 -3.26 8.84 -9.41
N ARG A 149 -4.18 9.43 -8.64
CA ARG A 149 -5.63 9.37 -8.95
C ARG A 149 -6.05 10.30 -10.09
N ALA A 150 -5.22 11.28 -10.45
CA ALA A 150 -5.45 12.16 -11.61
C ALA A 150 -5.02 11.50 -12.93
N LEU A 151 -4.17 10.46 -12.88
CA LEU A 151 -3.78 9.68 -14.04
C LEU A 151 -4.93 8.77 -14.52
N PRO A 152 -4.87 8.31 -15.79
CA PRO A 152 -5.68 7.18 -16.23
C PRO A 152 -5.53 5.99 -15.28
N CYS A 153 -6.60 5.22 -15.09
CA CYS A 153 -6.57 4.07 -14.19
C CYS A 153 -5.49 3.07 -14.65
N PRO A 154 -4.44 2.83 -13.86
CA PRO A 154 -3.36 1.95 -14.25
C PRO A 154 -3.83 0.50 -14.25
N GLN A 155 -3.14 -0.33 -15.04
CA GLN A 155 -3.31 -1.78 -14.97
C GLN A 155 -2.80 -2.29 -13.62
N ILE A 156 -3.48 -3.30 -13.08
CA ILE A 156 -3.07 -3.95 -11.83
C ILE A 156 -2.32 -5.24 -12.16
N THR A 157 -1.10 -5.35 -11.65
CA THR A 157 -0.21 -6.50 -11.86
C THR A 157 0.21 -7.12 -10.53
N PHE A 158 0.83 -8.31 -10.58
CA PHE A 158 1.10 -9.12 -9.39
C PHE A 158 2.58 -9.48 -9.24
N GLY A 159 3.12 -9.24 -8.05
CA GLY A 159 4.51 -9.54 -7.72
C GLY A 159 5.49 -8.90 -8.71
N LYS A 160 6.49 -9.67 -9.12
CA LYS A 160 7.48 -9.21 -10.11
C LYS A 160 6.99 -9.31 -11.55
N SER A 161 5.85 -9.96 -11.81
CA SER A 161 5.34 -10.10 -13.17
C SER A 161 4.72 -8.78 -13.63
N SER A 162 4.69 -8.58 -14.94
CA SER A 162 3.85 -7.56 -15.57
C SER A 162 2.54 -8.16 -16.08
N GLN A 163 2.16 -9.32 -15.55
CA GLN A 163 0.96 -10.03 -15.97
C GLN A 163 -0.27 -9.33 -15.37
N VAL A 164 -1.20 -8.99 -16.24
CA VAL A 164 -2.57 -8.58 -15.88
C VAL A 164 -3.41 -9.84 -15.78
N LEU A 165 -4.23 -9.95 -14.74
CA LEU A 165 -5.14 -11.09 -14.55
C LEU A 165 -6.03 -11.27 -15.79
N GLN A 166 -6.13 -12.51 -16.28
CA GLN A 166 -7.07 -12.92 -17.33
C GLN A 166 -8.23 -13.75 -16.75
N ALA A 167 -9.26 -14.03 -17.55
CA ALA A 167 -10.46 -14.72 -17.07
C ALA A 167 -10.21 -16.20 -16.72
N GLU A 168 -9.26 -16.82 -17.43
CA GLU A 168 -8.81 -18.20 -17.29
C GLU A 168 -7.75 -18.40 -16.20
N ASP A 169 -7.10 -17.33 -15.75
CA ASP A 169 -6.03 -17.39 -14.76
C ASP A 169 -6.53 -17.89 -13.40
N ASP A 170 -5.72 -18.75 -12.77
CA ASP A 170 -5.92 -19.14 -11.37
C ASP A 170 -5.37 -18.06 -10.43
N LEU A 171 -6.29 -17.25 -9.90
CA LEU A 171 -5.97 -16.18 -8.97
C LEU A 171 -5.21 -16.69 -7.73
N ILE A 172 -5.50 -17.90 -7.25
CA ILE A 172 -4.87 -18.42 -6.02
C ILE A 172 -3.43 -18.82 -6.29
N GLU A 173 -3.14 -19.37 -7.46
CA GLU A 173 -1.77 -19.63 -7.90
C GLU A 173 -0.96 -18.32 -7.97
N ILE A 174 -1.57 -17.23 -8.44
CA ILE A 174 -0.93 -15.91 -8.51
C ILE A 174 -0.73 -15.28 -7.13
N LEU A 175 -1.71 -15.37 -6.22
CA LEU A 175 -1.67 -14.74 -4.91
C LEU A 175 -0.82 -15.51 -3.90
N SER A 176 -0.76 -16.84 -3.98
CA SER A 176 -0.08 -17.67 -2.97
C SER A 176 1.39 -17.32 -2.75
N PRO A 177 2.20 -17.05 -3.81
CA PRO A 177 3.59 -16.60 -3.65
C PRO A 177 3.74 -15.23 -2.98
N LEU A 178 2.68 -14.40 -3.00
CA LEU A 178 2.69 -13.04 -2.44
C LEU A 178 2.37 -13.02 -0.95
N VAL A 179 1.86 -14.12 -0.38
CA VAL A 179 1.52 -14.19 1.04
C VAL A 179 2.79 -14.23 1.89
N VAL A 180 3.01 -13.15 2.64
CA VAL A 180 4.07 -13.09 3.65
C VAL A 180 3.56 -13.80 4.90
N SER A 181 4.04 -15.03 5.10
CA SER A 181 3.75 -15.79 6.32
C SER A 181 4.33 -15.07 7.54
N CYS A 182 3.46 -14.47 8.35
CA CYS A 182 3.84 -14.03 9.68
C CYS A 182 4.21 -15.27 10.51
N ASN A 183 5.52 -15.50 10.67
CA ASN A 183 6.22 -16.56 11.42
C ASN A 183 6.69 -17.79 10.62
N ARG A 184 7.89 -17.69 10.03
CA ARG A 184 8.92 -18.71 10.29
C ARG A 184 9.63 -18.33 11.58
N LYS A 185 9.14 -18.78 12.73
CA LYS A 185 10.03 -18.93 13.90
C LYS A 185 11.15 -19.86 13.42
N LYS A 186 12.37 -19.34 13.30
CA LYS A 186 13.57 -20.18 13.14
C LYS A 186 13.56 -21.14 14.33
N SER A 187 13.25 -22.42 14.12
CA SER A 187 13.60 -23.45 15.08
C SER A 187 15.12 -23.45 15.19
N LYS A 188 15.65 -22.87 16.27
CA LYS A 188 17.02 -23.18 16.69
C LYS A 188 17.07 -24.69 16.90
N LYS A 189 17.76 -25.41 16.02
CA LYS A 189 18.30 -26.72 16.36
C LYS A 189 19.33 -26.48 17.46
N ASN A 190 19.02 -26.91 18.68
CA ASN A 190 20.03 -27.37 19.62
C ASN A 190 20.31 -28.84 19.31
#